data_AF-A0A6B3FGG4-F1
#
_entry.id   AF-A0A6B3FGG4-F1
#
_cell.length_a   1.000
_cell.length_b   1.000
_cell.length_c   1.000
_cell.angle_alpha   90.00
_cell.angle_beta   90.00
_cell.angle_gamma   90.00
#
_symmetry.space_group_name_H-M   'P 1'
#
loop_
_entity.id
_entity.type
_entity.pdbx_description
1 polymer ?
#
loop_
_entity_poly.entity_id
_entity_poly.type
_entity_poly.pdbx_seq_one_letter_code
_entity_poly.pdbx_strand_id
1 'polypeptide(L)'
;PGLRFMVPNTPGGGYDITARTMAKNAEDAGLTHNIEVFNLPGAGGTVGLTRLVGEHGNGKLALSMGLGVVGAVHTNKSPSTLADTTPIARLTEEPDIVVVAKNSPYRTIADLL
;
A
#
# COMPACT_ATOMS: atom_id res chain seq x y z
N PRO A 1 -6.36 -11.69 20.62
CA PRO A 1 -6.57 -10.86 19.40
C PRO A 1 -5.35 -10.94 18.48
N GLY A 2 -5.55 -11.48 17.27
CA GLY A 2 -4.52 -11.61 16.23
C GLY A 2 -4.15 -10.28 15.58
N LEU A 3 -3.21 -10.33 14.63
CA LEU A 3 -2.76 -9.19 13.83
C LEU A 3 -3.84 -8.84 12.78
N ARG A 4 -4.07 -7.55 12.55
CA ARG A 4 -4.96 -7.05 11.51
C ARG A 4 -4.15 -6.28 10.47
N PHE A 5 -4.35 -6.63 9.21
CA PHE A 5 -3.77 -5.95 8.06
C PHE A 5 -4.86 -5.16 7.32
N MET A 6 -4.80 -3.84 7.48
CA MET A 6 -5.63 -2.91 6.76
C MET A 6 -5.08 -2.69 5.36
N VAL A 7 -5.99 -2.60 4.38
CA VAL A 7 -5.65 -2.33 3.00
C VAL A 7 -6.44 -1.09 2.53
N PRO A 8 -5.78 -0.04 2.00
CA PRO A 8 -6.42 1.24 1.71
C PRO A 8 -7.05 1.31 0.30
N ASN A 9 -7.26 0.16 -0.35
CA ASN A 9 -7.90 0.03 -1.66
C ASN A 9 -9.03 -1.01 -1.61
N THR A 10 -9.78 -1.14 -2.71
CA THR A 10 -10.83 -2.15 -2.85
C THR A 10 -10.25 -3.58 -2.92
N PRO A 11 -11.02 -4.60 -2.50
CA PRO A 11 -10.61 -6.00 -2.64
C PRO A 11 -10.15 -6.34 -4.06
N GLY A 12 -9.11 -7.16 -4.17
CA GLY A 12 -8.52 -7.56 -5.45
C GLY A 12 -7.52 -6.55 -6.06
N GLY A 13 -7.35 -5.36 -5.48
CA GLY A 13 -6.27 -4.44 -5.88
C GLY A 13 -4.88 -4.93 -5.46
N GLY A 14 -3.82 -4.33 -6.02
CA GLY A 14 -2.43 -4.76 -5.75
C GLY A 14 -2.09 -4.86 -4.26
N TYR A 15 -2.40 -3.84 -3.46
CA TYR A 15 -2.14 -3.89 -2.00
C TYR A 15 -2.91 -4.98 -1.26
N ASP A 16 -4.11 -5.35 -1.74
CA ASP A 16 -4.96 -6.40 -1.15
C ASP A 16 -4.35 -7.78 -1.42
N ILE A 17 -3.95 -8.03 -2.68
CA ILE A 17 -3.28 -9.26 -3.06
C ILE A 17 -1.97 -9.43 -2.31
N THR A 18 -1.15 -8.37 -2.20
CA THR A 18 0.09 -8.39 -1.42
C THR A 18 -0.17 -8.71 0.05
N ALA A 19 -1.17 -8.06 0.68
CA ALA A 19 -1.50 -8.28 2.08
C ALA A 19 -1.99 -9.71 2.36
N ARG A 20 -2.88 -10.25 1.51
CA ARG A 20 -3.41 -11.61 1.64
C ARG A 20 -2.32 -12.67 1.41
N THR A 21 -1.44 -12.44 0.44
CA THR A 21 -0.31 -13.33 0.16
C THR A 21 0.67 -13.35 1.32
N MET A 22 0.99 -12.18 1.88
CA MET A 22 1.84 -12.08 3.07
C MET A 22 1.20 -12.80 4.27
N ALA A 23 -0.09 -12.59 4.51
CA ALA A 23 -0.82 -13.23 5.60
C ALA A 23 -0.76 -14.76 5.48
N LYS A 24 -1.05 -15.30 4.28
CA LYS A 24 -0.94 -16.73 3.99
C LYS A 24 0.48 -17.25 4.22
N ASN A 25 1.50 -16.56 3.73
CA ASN A 25 2.89 -16.98 3.90
C ASN A 25 3.33 -16.98 5.37
N ALA A 26 2.86 -16.03 6.17
CA ALA A 26 3.15 -15.98 7.60
C ALA A 26 2.50 -17.15 8.36
N GLU A 27 1.29 -17.53 7.95
CA GLU A 27 0.59 -18.71 8.48
C GLU A 27 1.27 -20.01 8.07
N ASP A 28 1.61 -20.17 6.79
CA ASP A 28 2.29 -21.35 6.24
C ASP A 28 3.69 -21.54 6.86
N ALA A 29 4.37 -20.45 7.20
CA ALA A 29 5.67 -20.46 7.89
C ALA A 29 5.57 -20.68 9.42
N GLY A 30 4.35 -20.75 9.99
CA GLY A 30 4.15 -20.92 11.43
C GLY A 30 4.58 -19.71 12.28
N LEU A 31 4.68 -18.52 11.69
CA LEU A 31 5.13 -17.31 12.40
C LEU A 31 4.01 -16.70 13.26
N THR A 32 2.79 -16.73 12.74
CA THR A 32 1.60 -16.24 13.43
C THR A 32 0.37 -16.86 12.77
N HIS A 33 -0.76 -16.83 13.48
CA HIS A 33 -2.03 -17.38 13.00
C HIS A 33 -3.14 -16.34 13.14
N ASN A 34 -4.17 -16.47 12.30
CA ASN A 34 -5.38 -15.64 12.34
C ASN A 34 -5.09 -14.16 12.00
N ILE A 35 -4.37 -13.92 10.90
CA ILE A 35 -4.20 -12.56 10.38
C ILE A 35 -5.49 -12.15 9.66
N GLU A 36 -6.19 -11.13 10.17
CA GLU A 36 -7.35 -10.56 9.48
C GLU A 36 -6.88 -9.56 8.41
N VAL A 37 -7.24 -9.78 7.15
CA VAL A 37 -7.02 -8.79 6.08
C VAL A 37 -8.36 -8.13 5.73
N PHE A 38 -8.45 -6.81 5.90
CA PHE A 38 -9.66 -6.04 5.64
C PHE A 38 -9.36 -4.75 4.85
N ASN A 39 -10.35 -4.30 4.08
CA ASN A 39 -10.23 -3.14 3.21
C ASN A 39 -10.91 -1.92 3.82
N LEU A 40 -10.23 -0.77 3.77
CA LEU A 40 -10.77 0.55 4.10
C LEU A 40 -10.37 1.54 2.99
N PRO A 41 -11.10 1.57 1.86
CA PRO A 41 -10.79 2.46 0.74
C PRO A 41 -11.22 3.90 1.03
N GLY A 42 -10.56 4.85 0.35
CA GLY A 42 -10.99 6.26 0.34
C GLY A 42 -9.84 7.23 0.09
N ALA A 43 -10.08 8.29 -0.70
CA ALA A 43 -9.15 9.39 -0.97
C ALA A 43 -7.72 8.93 -1.36
N GLY A 44 -7.61 7.96 -2.29
CA GLY A 44 -6.31 7.41 -2.70
C GLY A 44 -5.55 6.65 -1.60
N GLY A 45 -6.24 6.35 -0.49
CA GLY A 45 -5.73 5.61 0.65
C GLY A 45 -5.41 6.44 1.89
N THR A 46 -5.55 7.76 1.83
CA THR A 46 -5.29 8.63 2.97
C THR A 46 -6.28 8.42 4.12
N VAL A 47 -7.50 7.94 3.85
CA VAL A 47 -8.46 7.55 4.91
C VAL A 47 -7.89 6.41 5.77
N GLY A 48 -7.33 5.38 5.14
CA GLY A 48 -6.66 4.28 5.82
C GLY A 48 -5.43 4.75 6.59
N LEU A 49 -4.62 5.64 6.00
CA LEU A 49 -3.45 6.21 6.65
C LEU A 49 -3.82 7.02 7.90
N THR A 50 -4.80 7.92 7.82
CA THR A 50 -5.25 8.73 8.96
C THR A 50 -5.78 7.85 10.09
N ARG A 51 -6.51 6.77 9.76
CA ARG A 51 -6.92 5.79 10.77
C ARG A 51 -5.71 5.13 11.44
N LEU A 52 -4.72 4.67 10.66
CA LEU A 52 -3.52 4.05 11.22
C LEU A 52 -2.80 5.00 12.19
N VAL A 53 -2.61 6.25 11.79
CA VAL A 53 -1.98 7.29 12.62
C VAL A 53 -2.79 7.54 13.90
N GLY A 54 -4.13 7.57 13.81
CA GLY A 54 -5.01 7.68 14.97
C GLY A 54 -4.96 6.49 15.93
N GLU A 55 -4.46 5.34 15.48
CA GLU A 55 -4.26 4.13 16.30
C GLU A 55 -2.79 3.99 16.77
N HIS A 56 -2.06 5.10 16.93
CA HIS A 56 -0.68 5.10 17.42
C HIS A 56 -0.52 4.27 18.72
N GLY A 57 0.49 3.41 18.75
CA GLY A 57 0.72 2.46 19.85
C GLY A 57 -0.05 1.14 19.74
N ASN A 58 -0.95 0.99 18.76
CA ASN A 58 -1.60 -0.28 18.47
C ASN A 58 -0.64 -1.25 17.76
N GLY A 59 0.02 -2.13 18.51
CA GLY A 59 0.90 -3.17 17.98
C GLY A 59 0.20 -4.32 17.23
N LYS A 60 -1.09 -4.20 16.91
CA LYS A 60 -1.90 -5.24 16.24
C LYS A 60 -2.57 -4.76 14.96
N LEU A 61 -2.25 -3.56 14.48
CA LEU A 61 -2.74 -3.03 13.23
C LEU A 61 -1.56 -2.63 12.34
N ALA A 62 -1.56 -3.14 11.11
CA ALA A 62 -0.63 -2.73 10.06
C ALA A 62 -1.39 -2.29 8.82
N LEU A 63 -0.77 -1.44 7.99
CA LEU A 63 -1.31 -0.99 6.72
C LEU A 63 -0.44 -1.53 5.57
N SER A 64 -1.06 -2.22 4.62
CA SER A 64 -0.42 -2.58 3.34
C SER A 64 -0.61 -1.42 2.36
N MET A 65 0.48 -0.74 1.98
CA MET A 65 0.44 0.45 1.13
C MET A 65 1.62 0.50 0.17
N GLY A 66 1.55 1.38 -0.84
CA GLY A 66 2.66 1.67 -1.76
C GLY A 66 2.62 3.10 -2.31
N LEU A 67 3.32 3.33 -3.43
CA LEU A 67 3.50 4.66 -4.04
C LEU A 67 2.19 5.46 -4.22
N GLY A 68 1.07 4.80 -4.52
CA GLY A 68 -0.23 5.45 -4.67
C GLY A 68 -0.67 6.23 -3.42
N VAL A 69 -0.40 5.71 -2.22
CA VAL A 69 -0.73 6.41 -0.96
C VAL A 69 0.20 7.60 -0.75
N VAL A 70 1.48 7.48 -1.11
CA VAL A 70 2.45 8.60 -1.05
C VAL A 70 2.00 9.75 -1.96
N GLY A 71 1.63 9.43 -3.20
CA GLY A 71 1.08 10.40 -4.14
C GLY A 71 -0.20 11.05 -3.61
N ALA A 72 -1.12 10.25 -3.06
CA ALA A 72 -2.37 10.75 -2.48
C ALA A 72 -2.15 11.66 -1.27
N VAL A 73 -1.18 11.39 -0.39
CA VAL A 73 -0.80 12.28 0.72
C VAL A 73 -0.41 13.66 0.18
N HIS A 74 0.43 13.69 -0.86
CA HIS A 74 0.87 14.93 -1.49
C HIS A 74 -0.28 15.67 -2.19
N THR A 75 -1.00 14.98 -3.09
CA THR A 75 -2.09 15.57 -3.89
C THR A 75 -3.23 16.09 -3.01
N ASN A 76 -3.61 15.33 -1.98
CA ASN A 76 -4.74 15.69 -1.11
C ASN A 76 -4.35 16.64 0.02
N LYS A 77 -3.06 17.00 0.16
CA LYS A 77 -2.54 17.76 1.31
C LYS A 77 -2.96 17.12 2.64
N SER A 78 -2.82 15.80 2.73
CA SER A 78 -3.27 15.06 3.89
C SER A 78 -2.54 15.55 5.15
N PRO A 79 -3.26 15.76 6.28
CA PRO A 79 -2.62 16.11 7.55
C PRO A 79 -1.84 14.94 8.15
N SER A 80 -2.18 13.70 7.76
CA SER A 80 -1.46 12.49 8.18
C SER A 80 -0.49 12.08 7.08
N THR A 81 0.75 11.82 7.47
CA THR A 81 1.82 11.43 6.57
C THR A 81 2.43 10.10 6.98
N LEU A 82 3.25 9.52 6.10
CA LEU A 82 3.95 8.28 6.40
C LEU A 82 5.00 8.47 7.50
N ALA A 83 5.48 9.70 7.72
CA ALA A 83 6.40 10.04 8.80
C ALA A 83 5.75 9.89 10.19
N ASP A 84 4.42 9.90 10.26
CA ASP A 84 3.64 9.68 11.49
C ASP A 84 3.43 8.19 11.80
N THR A 85 4.08 7.30 11.05
CA THR A 85 3.94 5.84 11.16
C THR A 85 5.29 5.17 11.39
N THR A 86 5.27 3.90 11.83
CA THR A 86 6.50 3.10 11.96
C THR A 86 6.65 2.18 10.74
N PRO A 87 7.71 2.34 9.93
CA PRO A 87 8.01 1.41 8.84
C PRO A 87 8.36 0.03 9.38
N ILE A 88 7.77 -1.03 8.82
CA ILE A 88 8.02 -2.42 9.22
C ILE A 88 8.87 -3.14 8.18
N ALA A 89 8.39 -3.24 6.95
CA ALA A 89 9.07 -3.93 5.86
C ALA A 89 8.57 -3.46 4.48
N ARG A 90 9.43 -3.58 3.47
CA ARG A 90 9.05 -3.47 2.05
C ARG A 90 8.81 -4.88 1.51
N LEU A 91 7.57 -5.17 1.13
CA LEU A 91 7.16 -6.51 0.68
C LEU A 91 7.35 -6.71 -0.83
N THR A 92 7.15 -5.66 -1.62
CA THR A 92 7.28 -5.67 -3.08
C THR A 92 8.01 -4.42 -3.56
N GLU A 93 8.62 -4.52 -4.73
CA GLU A 93 9.22 -3.42 -5.49
C GLU A 93 8.90 -3.64 -6.96
N GLU A 94 8.41 -2.60 -7.63
CA GLU A 94 7.91 -2.65 -9.00
C GLU A 94 8.56 -1.49 -9.78
N PRO A 95 9.36 -1.77 -10.82
CA PRO A 95 9.87 -0.72 -11.68
C PRO A 95 8.78 -0.23 -12.63
N ASP A 96 8.55 1.09 -12.66
CA ASP A 96 7.68 1.70 -13.65
C ASP A 96 8.38 1.75 -15.02
N ILE A 97 7.62 1.50 -16.08
CA ILE A 97 8.10 1.61 -17.47
C ILE A 97 7.22 2.56 -18.26
N VAL A 98 7.86 3.34 -19.14
CA VAL A 98 7.16 4.20 -20.09
C VAL A 98 6.98 3.43 -21.40
N VAL A 99 5.74 3.25 -21.81
CA VAL A 99 5.39 2.55 -23.04
C VAL A 99 4.71 3.49 -24.03
N VAL A 100 5.05 3.33 -25.30
CA VAL A 100 4.43 4.05 -26.41
C VAL A 100 3.82 3.05 -27.39
N ALA A 101 2.88 3.51 -28.21
CA ALA A 101 2.32 2.68 -29.28
C ALA A 101 3.43 2.19 -30.23
N LYS A 102 3.23 1.00 -30.83
CA LYS A 102 4.21 0.39 -31.76
C LYS A 102 4.67 1.36 -32.86
N ASN A 103 3.75 2.17 -33.39
CA ASN A 103 3.99 3.13 -34.47
C ASN A 103 4.22 4.56 -33.96
N SER A 104 4.53 4.73 -32.67
CA SER A 104 4.80 6.04 -32.08
C SER A 104 6.02 6.72 -32.74
N PRO A 105 5.97 8.04 -32.98
CA PRO A 105 7.14 8.79 -33.39
C PRO A 105 8.14 8.98 -32.24
N TYR A 106 7.69 8.89 -30.98
CA TYR A 106 8.53 9.01 -29.80
C TYR A 106 9.36 7.74 -29.59
N ARG A 107 10.69 7.89 -29.59
CA ARG A 107 11.65 6.79 -29.47
C ARG A 107 12.54 6.91 -28.24
N THR A 108 12.62 8.11 -27.65
CA THR A 108 13.41 8.39 -26.45
C THR A 108 12.53 9.06 -25.39
N ILE A 109 12.96 9.02 -24.13
CA ILE A 109 12.29 9.78 -23.05
C ILE A 109 12.34 11.28 -23.34
N ALA A 110 13.42 11.78 -23.95
CA ALA A 110 13.53 13.19 -24.33
C ALA A 110 12.45 13.61 -25.34
N ASP A 111 11.94 12.68 -26.15
CA ASP A 111 10.85 12.99 -27.08
C ASP A 111 9.48 13.14 -26.38
N LEU A 112 9.38 12.78 -25.09
CA LEU A 112 8.14 12.82 -24.28
C LEU A 112 8.08 13.98 -23.27
N LEU A 113 9.17 14.74 -23.10
CA LEU A 113 9.29 15.88 -22.19
C LEU A 113 9.03 17.20 -22.93
#